data_AF-A0A7L0B4L1-F1
#
_entry.id   AF-A0A7L0B4L1-F1
#
_cell.length_a   1.000
_cell.length_b   1.000
_cell.length_c   1.000
_cell.angle_alpha   90.00
_cell.angle_beta   90.00
_cell.angle_gamma   90.00
#
_symmetry.space_group_name_H-M   'P 1'
#
loop_
_entity.id
_entity.type
_entity.pdbx_description
1 polymer ?
#
loop_
_entity_poly.entity_id
_entity_poly.type
_entity_poly.pdbx_seq_one_letter_code
_entity_poly.pdbx_strand_id
1 'polypeptide(L)' 'RSGIPPPAVGLTPSPQVIYVARNPKDVAVSFYHFHRLAKFLPDPGSFDTFLTRFLEGTVHYGSWFDHVKGWLGQ' A
#
# COMPACT_ATOMS: atom_id res chain seq x y z
N ARG A 1 50.82 12.36 1.52
CA ARG A 1 49.58 11.62 1.17
C ARG A 1 48.48 12.12 2.08
N SER A 2 47.77 13.18 1.70
CA SER A 2 46.57 13.63 2.41
C SER A 2 45.45 12.65 2.06
N GLY A 3 45.15 11.72 2.97
CA GLY A 3 44.00 10.84 2.84
C GLY A 3 42.74 11.66 3.04
N ILE A 4 41.98 11.89 1.97
CA ILE A 4 40.59 12.35 2.08
C ILE A 4 39.85 11.25 2.86
N PRO A 5 39.22 11.56 4.01
CA PRO A 5 38.43 10.56 4.72
C PRO A 5 37.30 10.08 3.80
N PRO A 6 36.97 8.77 3.79
CA PRO A 6 35.86 8.27 3.01
C PRO A 6 34.59 9.04 3.38
N PRO A 7 33.67 9.30 2.42
CA PRO A 7 32.42 9.97 2.72
C PRO A 7 31.74 9.22 3.87
N ALA A 8 31.28 9.95 4.88
CA ALA A 8 30.67 9.38 6.07
C ALA A 8 29.47 8.50 5.66
N VAL A 9 29.68 7.19 5.61
CA VAL A 9 28.71 6.15 5.20
C VAL A 9 27.50 6.06 6.15
N GLY A 10 27.44 6.87 7.22
CA GLY A 10 26.45 6.74 8.30
C GLY A 10 25.54 7.93 8.57
N LEU A 11 25.45 8.93 7.68
CA LEU A 11 24.73 10.19 7.99
C LEU A 11 23.46 10.44 7.20
N THR A 12 22.95 9.49 6.41
CA THR A 12 21.62 9.69 5.82
C THR A 12 20.56 9.53 6.92
N PRO A 13 19.80 10.58 7.27
CA PRO A 13 18.71 10.45 8.21
C PRO A 13 17.74 9.38 7.70
N SER A 14 17.24 8.53 8.59
CA SER A 14 16.14 7.63 8.24
C SER A 14 14.95 8.46 7.75
N PRO A 15 14.28 8.06 6.66
CA PRO A 15 13.15 8.80 6.15
C PRO A 15 12.02 8.82 7.18
N GLN A 16 11.38 9.97 7.35
CA GLN A 16 10.16 10.09 8.13
C GLN A 16 8.96 9.70 7.25
N VAL A 17 8.07 8.85 7.76
CA VAL A 17 6.88 8.38 7.03
C VAL A 17 5.62 8.70 7.82
N ILE A 18 4.63 9.30 7.15
CA ILE A 18 3.27 9.48 7.69
C ILE A 18 2.40 8.40 7.07
N TYR A 19 1.72 7.62 7.92
CA TYR A 19 0.81 6.56 7.49
C TYR A 19 -0.63 6.89 7.83
N VAL A 20 -1.52 6.57 6.89
CA VAL A 20 -2.96 6.80 7.04
C VAL A 20 -3.70 5.49 6.79
N ALA A 21 -4.50 5.08 7.78
CA ALA A 21 -5.47 4.00 7.64
C ALA A 21 -6.89 4.57 7.59
N ARG A 22 -7.79 3.86 6.88
CA ARG A 22 -9.22 4.19 6.75
C ARG A 22 -10.03 2.93 7.02
N ASN A 23 -11.29 3.08 7.46
CA ASN A 23 -12.22 1.96 7.61
C ASN A 23 -12.22 1.06 6.34
N PRO A 24 -12.00 -0.26 6.46
CA PRO A 24 -11.86 -1.15 5.31
C PRO A 24 -13.10 -1.22 4.43
N LYS A 25 -14.29 -1.02 5.01
CA LYS A 25 -15.56 -1.02 4.25
C LYS A 25 -15.57 0.14 3.24
N ASP A 26 -15.13 1.31 3.67
CA ASP A 26 -15.05 2.48 2.79
C ASP A 26 -13.94 2.34 1.76
N VAL A 27 -12.81 1.73 2.14
CA VAL A 27 -11.71 1.45 1.23
C VAL A 27 -12.16 0.49 0.13
N ALA A 28 -12.87 -0.59 0.46
CA ALA A 28 -13.38 -1.55 -0.51
C ALA A 28 -14.30 -0.88 -1.56
N VAL A 29 -15.24 -0.04 -1.11
CA VAL A 29 -16.13 0.71 -2.02
C VAL A 29 -15.34 1.67 -2.90
N SER A 30 -14.45 2.48 -2.30
CA SER A 30 -13.62 3.43 -3.05
C SER A 30 -12.74 2.73 -4.08
N PHE A 31 -12.17 1.57 -3.72
CA PHE A 31 -11.23 0.85 -4.58
C PHE A 31 -11.94 0.14 -5.73
N TYR A 32 -13.16 -0.35 -5.51
CA TYR A 32 -14.01 -0.86 -6.58
C TYR A 32 -14.26 0.20 -7.67
N HIS A 33 -14.65 1.41 -7.27
CA HIS A 33 -14.86 2.51 -8.22
C HIS A 33 -13.56 2.96 -8.88
N PHE A 34 -12.45 2.96 -8.14
CA PHE A 34 -11.14 3.27 -8.70
C PHE A 34 -10.73 2.29 -9.80
N HIS A 35 -10.96 0.98 -9.64
CA HIS A 35 -10.71 -0.01 -10.70
C HIS A 35 -11.51 0.26 -11.97
N ARG A 36 -12.74 0.80 -11.86
CA ARG A 36 -13.55 1.17 -13.03
C ARG A 36 -13.04 2.42 -13.76
N LEU A 37 -12.31 3.29 -13.07
CA LEU A 37 -11.78 4.54 -13.63
C LEU A 37 -10.34 4.40 -14.12
N ALA A 38 -9.54 3.59 -13.44
CA ALA A 38 -8.12 3.43 -13.70
C ALA A 38 -7.88 2.38 -14.80
N LYS A 39 -7.52 2.84 -16.00
CA LYS A 39 -7.32 1.98 -17.19
C LYS A 39 -6.20 0.94 -17.05
N PHE A 40 -5.32 1.06 -16.04
CA PHE A 40 -4.24 0.10 -15.80
C PHE A 40 -4.64 -1.03 -14.83
N LEU A 41 -5.82 -0.94 -14.23
CA LEU A 41 -6.35 -1.97 -13.35
C LEU A 41 -7.26 -2.94 -14.13
N PRO A 42 -7.33 -4.22 -13.73
CA PRO A 42 -8.28 -5.15 -14.31
C PRO A 42 -9.72 -4.73 -14.01
N ASP A 43 -10.65 -5.12 -14.88
CA ASP A 43 -12.08 -4.92 -14.64
C ASP A 43 -12.49 -5.57 -13.32
N PRO A 44 -13.10 -4.82 -12.37
CA PRO A 44 -13.44 -5.38 -11.07
C PRO A 44 -14.66 -6.31 -11.12
N GLY A 45 -15.45 -6.29 -12.21
CA GLY A 45 -16.69 -7.07 -12.32
C GLY A 45 -17.79 -6.56 -11.37
N SER A 46 -18.58 -7.47 -10.81
CA SER A 46 -19.59 -7.13 -9.80
C SER A 46 -18.94 -6.72 -8.48
N PHE A 47 -19.62 -5.88 -7.70
CA PHE A 47 -19.11 -5.48 -6.40
C PHE A 47 -18.91 -6.68 -5.46
N ASP A 48 -19.81 -7.66 -5.46
CA ASP A 48 -19.68 -8.86 -4.63
C ASP A 48 -18.41 -9.66 -4.95
N THR A 49 -18.13 -9.87 -6.25
CA THR A 49 -16.92 -10.57 -6.70
C THR A 49 -15.66 -9.81 -6.29
N PHE A 50 -15.69 -8.48 -6.46
CA PHE A 50 -14.60 -7.62 -6.04
C PHE A 50 -14.39 -7.65 -4.53
N LEU A 51 -15.48 -7.62 -3.76
CA LEU A 51 -15.43 -7.65 -2.29
C LEU A 51 -14.83 -8.96 -1.80
N THR A 52 -15.21 -10.11 -2.37
CA THR A 52 -14.57 -11.39 -2.07
C THR A 52 -13.07 -11.33 -2.31
N ARG A 53 -12.64 -10.85 -3.49
CA ARG A 53 -11.20 -10.70 -3.80
C ARG A 53 -10.48 -9.73 -2.85
N PHE A 54 -11.15 -8.65 -2.46
CA PHE A 54 -10.60 -7.68 -1.50
C PHE A 54 -10.37 -8.32 -0.13
N LEU A 55 -11.32 -9.13 0.35
CA LEU A 55 -11.21 -9.86 1.61
C LEU A 55 -10.15 -10.96 1.55
N GLU A 56 -9.99 -11.62 0.40
CA GLU A 56 -8.94 -12.61 0.14
C GLU A 56 -7.56 -11.98 -0.10
N GLY A 57 -7.49 -10.66 -0.29
CA GLY A 57 -6.26 -9.97 -0.63
C GLY A 57 -5.72 -10.28 -2.04
N THR A 58 -6.59 -10.72 -2.95
CA THR A 58 -6.25 -11.06 -4.34
C THR A 58 -6.49 -9.90 -5.32
N VAL A 59 -6.84 -8.72 -4.80
CA VAL A 59 -6.89 -7.47 -5.56
C VAL A 59 -5.49 -6.89 -5.78
N HIS A 60 -5.39 -5.89 -6.66
CA HIS A 60 -4.16 -5.15 -6.86
C HIS A 60 -3.67 -4.55 -5.53
N TYR A 61 -2.35 -4.57 -5.29
CA TYR A 61 -1.69 -4.23 -4.02
C TYR A 61 -1.91 -5.18 -2.83
N GLY A 62 -2.66 -6.27 -3.01
CA GLY A 62 -2.77 -7.36 -2.03
C GLY A 62 -3.76 -7.10 -0.89
N SER A 63 -3.52 -7.76 0.25
CA SER A 63 -4.38 -7.72 1.44
C SER A 63 -4.28 -6.39 2.18
N TRP A 64 -5.41 -5.67 2.25
CA TRP A 64 -5.53 -4.47 3.08
C TRP A 64 -5.26 -4.77 4.56
N PHE A 65 -5.72 -5.93 5.06
CA PHE A 65 -5.59 -6.32 6.46
C PHE A 65 -4.14 -6.56 6.84
N ASP A 66 -3.39 -7.27 5.99
CA ASP A 66 -1.97 -7.54 6.24
C ASP A 66 -1.13 -6.27 6.10
N HIS A 67 -1.47 -5.41 5.14
CA HIS A 67 -0.82 -4.10 4.98
C HIS A 67 -1.01 -3.21 6.23
N VAL A 68 -2.23 -3.09 6.75
CA VAL A 68 -2.50 -2.28 7.96
C VAL A 68 -1.87 -2.90 9.20
N LYS A 69 -1.98 -4.22 9.37
CA LYS A 69 -1.36 -4.92 10.51
C LYS A 69 0.17 -4.80 10.48
N GLY A 70 0.77 -4.95 9.31
CA GLY A 70 2.22 -4.81 9.12
C GLY A 70 2.72 -3.43 9.48
N TRP A 71 1.92 -2.38 9.25
CA TRP A 71 2.27 -1.01 9.66
C TRP A 71 2.04 -0.76 11.15
N LEU A 72 0.94 -1.24 11.71
CA LEU A 72 0.61 -1.05 13.13
C LEU A 72 1.47 -1.93 14.07
N GLY A 73 2.08 -2.98 13.54
CA GLY A 73 3.00 -3.85 14.27
C GLY A 73 4.47 -3.45 14.18
N GLN A 74 4.79 -2.30 13.57
CA GLN A 74 6.15 -1.71 13.62
C GLN A 74 6.47 -1.11 14.98
#